data_AF-A0A2S1LCG6-F1
#
_entry.id   AF-A0A2S1LCG6-F1
#
_cell.length_a   1.000
_cell.length_b   1.000
_cell.length_c   1.000
_cell.angle_alpha   90.00
_cell.angle_beta   90.00
_cell.angle_gamma   90.00
#
_symmetry.space_group_name_H-M   'P 1'
#
loop_
_entity.id
_entity.type
_entity.pdbx_description
1 polymer ?
#
loop_
_entity_poly.entity_id
_entity_poly.type
_entity_poly.pdbx_seq_one_letter_code
_entity_poly.pdbx_strand_id
1 'polypeptide(L)'
;MLLSERSSYSYKSGEEEKEIEIFGFYTASNTLFSKENDRQKYLFMKKLSIITINYNNLKGLKRTVESVVNQTWQEFEYIVIDGGSTDGSASYLENHSSNFDYWISDSDTGIYNAMNKGIQKAKGEYLLFLNSGDHLYGNEALQKTISEVCDYDLVYFDIQVIDQEKTSILENPSTFSFEYLHNNLPCHQSLFVKKSAFGVVGLYDEELIIVADWKWFIQAILKYNLSYKKRAGFFSVFYKDGISSIDVNTALIQKERTLVLEKDFPILMNDLKHQYYLERVIRNLRKSRKIKWLLKLGLLDKF
;
A
#
# COMPACT_ATOMS: atom_id res chain seq x y z
N MET A 1 29.42 28.45 -37.20
CA MET A 1 28.97 28.09 -38.56
C MET A 1 27.59 27.47 -38.40
N LEU A 2 26.55 28.28 -38.54
CA LEU A 2 25.15 27.87 -38.35
C LEU A 2 24.66 27.20 -39.63
N LEU A 3 24.20 25.96 -39.54
CA LEU A 3 23.40 25.34 -40.59
C LEU A 3 21.95 25.36 -40.12
N SER A 4 21.13 26.20 -40.74
CA SER A 4 19.68 26.18 -40.58
C SER A 4 19.09 25.26 -41.64
N GLU A 5 18.58 24.09 -41.25
CA GLU A 5 17.67 23.34 -42.12
C GLU A 5 16.24 23.83 -41.88
N ARG A 6 15.60 24.31 -42.94
CA ARG A 6 14.18 24.64 -42.97
C ARG A 6 13.42 23.41 -43.45
N SER A 7 12.55 22.86 -42.63
CA SER A 7 11.54 21.90 -43.07
C SER A 7 10.15 22.51 -42.81
N SER A 8 9.48 22.88 -43.90
CA SER A 8 8.10 23.39 -43.90
C SER A 8 7.14 22.24 -44.23
N TYR A 9 6.18 21.96 -43.35
CA TYR A 9 5.05 21.09 -43.67
C TYR A 9 3.79 21.95 -43.82
N SER A 10 3.15 21.89 -45.00
CA SER A 10 1.86 22.53 -45.25
C SER A 10 0.74 21.47 -45.25
N TYR A 11 -0.30 21.68 -44.45
CA TYR A 11 -1.57 20.98 -44.61
C TYR A 11 -2.66 22.02 -44.89
N LYS A 12 -3.42 21.83 -45.96
CA LYS A 12 -4.50 22.75 -46.39
C LYS A 12 -5.87 22.14 -46.09
N SER A 13 -6.64 22.79 -45.22
CA SER A 13 -8.08 22.94 -45.39
C SER A 13 -8.60 24.12 -44.57
N GLY A 14 -9.04 25.17 -45.26
CA GLY A 14 -10.10 26.08 -44.84
C GLY A 14 -9.87 27.00 -43.63
N GLU A 15 -9.46 28.23 -43.95
CA GLU A 15 -9.70 29.50 -43.24
C GLU A 15 -8.84 29.82 -41.99
N GLU A 16 -8.16 30.99 -42.11
CA GLU A 16 -7.25 31.71 -41.18
C GLU A 16 -5.81 31.18 -41.02
N GLU A 17 -4.89 31.67 -41.87
CA GLU A 17 -3.45 31.65 -41.64
C GLU A 17 -3.07 32.64 -40.51
N LYS A 18 -2.64 32.12 -39.36
CA LYS A 18 -1.79 32.85 -38.41
C LYS A 18 -0.41 32.21 -38.42
N GLU A 19 0.59 32.92 -38.95
CA GLU A 19 2.00 32.59 -38.74
C GLU A 19 2.33 32.73 -37.25
N ILE A 20 2.64 31.62 -36.59
CA ILE A 20 3.25 31.62 -35.26
C ILE A 20 4.74 31.36 -35.48
N GLU A 21 5.56 32.41 -35.42
CA GLU A 21 7.02 32.27 -35.30
C GLU A 21 7.36 31.71 -33.92
N ILE A 22 7.64 30.41 -33.85
CA ILE A 22 8.26 29.81 -32.67
C ILE A 22 9.77 30.02 -32.78
N PHE A 23 10.29 31.07 -32.15
CA PHE A 23 11.72 31.24 -31.92
C PHE A 23 12.20 30.25 -30.86
N GLY A 24 12.51 29.02 -31.28
CA GLY A 24 13.20 28.03 -30.47
C GLY A 24 14.70 28.36 -30.39
N PHE A 25 15.10 29.16 -29.39
CA PHE A 25 16.51 29.27 -29.02
C PHE A 25 16.94 28.01 -28.26
N TYR A 26 17.42 27.00 -28.97
CA TYR A 26 18.19 25.91 -28.35
C TYR A 26 19.61 26.40 -28.07
N THR A 27 19.82 27.00 -26.90
CA THR A 27 21.17 27.16 -26.34
C THR A 27 21.55 25.89 -25.58
N ALA A 28 22.67 25.26 -25.96
CA ALA A 28 23.23 24.06 -25.36
C ALA A 28 23.81 24.28 -23.95
N SER A 29 23.07 24.94 -23.06
CA SER A 29 23.49 25.27 -21.69
C SER A 29 22.37 25.14 -20.65
N ASN A 30 21.18 24.66 -21.00
CA ASN A 30 20.05 24.53 -20.05
C ASN A 30 19.88 23.15 -19.40
N THR A 31 20.74 22.18 -19.68
CA THR A 31 20.63 20.82 -19.11
C THR A 31 21.36 20.60 -17.78
N LEU A 32 22.15 21.58 -17.32
CA LEU A 32 22.87 21.50 -16.04
C LEU A 32 22.19 22.30 -14.92
N PHE A 33 21.43 23.36 -15.23
CA PHE A 33 20.78 24.19 -14.20
C PHE A 33 19.46 23.63 -13.64
N SER A 34 18.80 22.66 -14.31
CA SER A 34 17.57 22.04 -13.78
C SER A 34 17.84 20.88 -12.82
N LYS A 35 18.87 20.05 -13.10
CA LYS A 35 19.17 18.86 -12.30
C LYS A 35 19.66 19.19 -10.89
N GLU A 36 20.34 20.31 -10.71
CA GLU A 36 20.92 20.68 -9.41
C GLU A 36 19.86 21.22 -8.44
N ASN A 37 18.87 21.97 -8.95
CA ASN A 37 17.69 22.40 -8.19
C ASN A 37 16.74 21.24 -7.87
N ASP A 38 16.56 20.29 -8.79
CA ASP A 38 15.80 19.07 -8.50
C ASP A 38 16.52 18.22 -7.45
N ARG A 39 17.85 18.06 -7.55
CA ARG A 39 18.64 17.31 -6.56
C ARG A 39 18.60 17.96 -5.18
N GLN A 40 18.63 19.30 -5.07
CA GLN A 40 18.42 20.00 -3.80
C GLN A 40 16.99 19.86 -3.26
N LYS A 41 15.98 19.83 -4.13
CA LYS A 41 14.58 19.56 -3.76
C LYS A 41 14.41 18.15 -3.19
N TYR A 42 15.07 17.15 -3.79
CA TYR A 42 15.13 15.78 -3.26
C TYR A 42 15.99 15.65 -1.99
N LEU A 43 16.97 16.53 -1.79
CA LEU A 43 17.80 16.56 -0.57
C LEU A 43 17.03 17.09 0.67
N PHE A 44 15.94 17.83 0.46
CA PHE A 44 15.12 18.42 1.53
C PHE A 44 13.81 17.68 1.82
N MET A 45 13.40 16.75 0.96
CA MET A 45 12.21 15.92 1.22
C MET A 45 12.61 14.74 2.09
N LYS A 46 11.97 14.62 3.26
CA LYS A 46 12.04 13.39 4.06
C LYS A 46 11.68 12.21 3.15
N LYS A 47 12.50 11.16 3.15
CA LYS A 47 12.25 10.00 2.30
C LYS A 47 11.02 9.21 2.76
N LEU A 48 10.74 9.23 4.07
CA LEU A 48 9.72 8.42 4.71
C LEU A 48 8.91 9.22 5.74
N SER A 49 7.60 9.05 5.75
CA SER A 49 6.73 9.35 6.88
C SER A 49 6.23 8.06 7.50
N ILE A 50 6.46 7.88 8.79
CA ILE A 50 5.89 6.79 9.59
C ILE A 50 4.64 7.33 10.25
N ILE A 51 3.51 6.65 10.09
CA ILE A 51 2.20 7.07 10.59
C ILE A 51 1.68 6.01 11.55
N THR A 52 1.46 6.40 12.80
CA THR A 52 0.89 5.55 13.84
C THR A 52 -0.53 6.01 14.15
N ILE A 53 -1.50 5.11 13.99
CA ILE A 53 -2.87 5.32 14.46
C ILE A 53 -3.04 4.70 15.85
N ASN A 54 -3.63 5.45 16.77
CA ASN A 54 -3.91 4.98 18.12
C ASN A 54 -5.34 5.29 18.53
N TYR A 55 -5.99 4.32 19.18
CA TYR A 55 -7.24 4.54 19.89
C TYR A 55 -7.35 3.57 21.06
N ASN A 56 -7.37 4.11 22.28
CA ASN A 56 -7.44 3.35 23.54
C ASN A 56 -6.45 2.18 23.64
N ASN A 57 -5.21 2.39 23.17
CA ASN A 57 -4.14 1.40 23.26
C ASN A 57 -2.81 1.99 23.75
N LEU A 58 -2.81 2.67 24.90
CA LEU A 58 -1.62 3.28 25.50
C LEU A 58 -0.43 2.32 25.61
N LYS A 59 -0.69 1.05 25.98
CA LYS A 59 0.36 0.04 26.08
C LYS A 59 0.99 -0.26 24.71
N GLY A 60 0.16 -0.46 23.68
CA GLY A 60 0.63 -0.66 22.31
C GLY A 60 1.35 0.56 21.78
N LEU A 61 0.82 1.76 22.05
CA LEU A 61 1.39 3.03 21.60
C LEU A 61 2.81 3.20 22.12
N LYS A 62 3.04 2.96 23.42
CA LYS A 62 4.38 3.01 24.01
C LYS A 62 5.36 2.07 23.30
N ARG A 63 4.94 0.83 23.05
CA ARG A 63 5.75 -0.16 22.32
C ARG A 63 6.07 0.29 20.90
N THR A 64 5.08 0.80 20.17
CA THR A 64 5.25 1.26 18.79
C THR A 64 6.18 2.47 18.74
N VAL A 65 5.95 3.48 19.58
CA VAL A 65 6.77 4.69 19.68
C VAL A 65 8.22 4.33 20.00
N GLU A 66 8.45 3.49 21.01
CA GLU A 66 9.79 3.03 21.37
C GLU A 66 10.52 2.36 20.20
N SER A 67 9.81 1.55 19.40
CA SER A 67 10.41 0.88 18.25
C SER A 67 10.81 1.81 17.10
N VAL A 68 10.10 2.93 16.94
CA VAL A 68 10.36 3.92 15.89
C VAL A 68 11.46 4.87 16.32
N VAL A 69 11.36 5.46 17.52
CA VAL A 69 12.32 6.46 18.00
C VAL A 69 13.72 5.89 18.20
N ASN A 70 13.84 4.60 18.50
CA ASN A 70 15.12 3.92 18.70
C ASN A 70 15.77 3.42 17.39
N GLN A 71 15.20 3.71 16.21
CA GLN A 71 15.84 3.32 14.94
C GLN A 71 17.20 4.01 14.75
N THR A 72 18.16 3.34 14.13
CA THR A 72 19.49 3.93 13.88
C THR A 72 19.47 4.92 12.72
N TRP A 73 18.55 4.76 11.76
CA TRP A 73 18.31 5.71 10.68
C TRP A 73 17.15 6.64 11.03
N GLN A 74 17.42 7.94 11.14
CA GLN A 74 16.51 8.96 11.71
C GLN A 74 15.98 9.97 10.66
N GLU A 75 16.22 9.74 9.37
CA GLU A 75 15.78 10.67 8.30
C GLU A 75 14.32 10.41 7.88
N PHE A 76 13.46 10.13 8.84
CA PHE A 76 12.00 10.02 8.67
C PHE A 76 11.27 11.19 9.34
N GLU A 77 10.01 11.35 8.96
CA GLU A 77 9.01 12.13 9.70
C GLU A 77 8.17 11.14 10.52
N TYR A 78 7.92 11.44 11.80
CA TYR A 78 7.06 10.60 12.64
C TYR A 78 5.75 11.31 13.02
N ILE A 79 4.64 10.69 12.61
CA ILE A 79 3.28 11.20 12.76
C ILE A 79 2.47 10.26 13.64
N VAL A 80 1.81 10.79 14.66
CA VAL A 80 0.85 10.03 15.48
C VAL A 80 -0.53 10.66 15.45
N ILE A 81 -1.54 9.89 15.05
CA ILE A 81 -2.94 10.32 15.08
C ILE A 81 -3.66 9.48 16.13
N ASP A 82 -4.07 10.13 17.22
CA ASP A 82 -4.88 9.52 18.26
C ASP A 82 -6.35 9.90 18.09
N GLY A 83 -7.23 8.90 18.15
CA GLY A 83 -8.67 9.03 17.92
C GLY A 83 -9.48 9.61 19.08
N GLY A 84 -8.86 10.40 19.95
CA GLY A 84 -9.50 10.94 21.16
C GLY A 84 -9.57 9.91 22.29
N SER A 85 -8.47 9.20 22.54
CA SER A 85 -8.37 8.16 23.55
C SER A 85 -8.57 8.68 24.97
N THR A 86 -9.16 7.84 25.83
CA THR A 86 -9.42 8.16 27.25
C THR A 86 -8.56 7.35 28.22
N ASP A 87 -7.60 6.58 27.72
CA ASP A 87 -6.76 5.64 28.47
C ASP A 87 -5.39 6.23 28.90
N GLY A 88 -5.19 7.54 28.71
CA GLY A 88 -3.94 8.24 28.96
C GLY A 88 -3.01 8.36 27.75
N SER A 89 -3.41 7.87 26.56
CA SER A 89 -2.65 8.04 25.32
C SER A 89 -2.39 9.51 24.97
N ALA A 90 -3.39 10.39 25.08
CA ALA A 90 -3.25 11.82 24.83
C ALA A 90 -2.17 12.45 25.73
N SER A 91 -2.22 12.20 27.04
CA SER A 91 -1.22 12.69 27.99
C SER A 91 0.16 12.10 27.73
N TYR A 92 0.26 10.85 27.27
CA TYR A 92 1.54 10.26 26.87
C TYR A 92 2.14 10.99 25.67
N LEU A 93 1.34 11.27 24.63
CA LEU A 93 1.79 12.01 23.44
C LEU A 93 2.25 13.42 23.77
N GLU A 94 1.50 14.13 24.61
CA GLU A 94 1.85 15.48 25.07
C GLU A 94 3.21 15.51 25.79
N ASN A 95 3.39 14.60 26.77
CA ASN A 95 4.62 14.50 27.55
C ASN A 95 5.84 14.05 26.74
N HIS A 96 5.63 13.41 25.57
CA HIS A 96 6.70 12.93 24.69
C HIS A 96 6.70 13.64 23.34
N SER A 97 6.12 14.84 23.27
CA SER A 97 5.91 15.60 22.02
C SER A 97 7.19 15.83 21.20
N SER A 98 8.36 15.88 21.84
CA SER A 98 9.67 16.00 21.18
C SER A 98 10.04 14.79 20.29
N ASN A 99 9.35 13.66 20.45
CA ASN A 99 9.59 12.45 19.66
C ASN A 99 8.85 12.45 18.31
N PHE A 100 7.96 13.42 18.07
CA PHE A 100 7.07 13.44 16.92
C PHE A 100 7.24 14.73 16.13
N ASP A 101 7.28 14.63 14.80
CA ASP A 101 7.18 15.80 13.93
C ASP A 101 5.74 16.35 13.92
N TYR A 102 4.76 15.47 14.13
CA TYR A 102 3.36 15.85 14.29
C TYR A 102 2.62 14.83 15.15
N TRP A 103 1.78 15.32 16.05
CA TRP A 103 0.79 14.48 16.71
C TRP A 103 -0.50 15.25 16.94
N ILE A 104 -1.61 14.52 17.03
CA ILE A 104 -2.91 15.07 17.40
C ILE A 104 -3.73 14.02 18.13
N SER A 105 -4.59 14.46 19.05
CA SER A 105 -5.52 13.63 19.80
C SER A 105 -6.93 14.20 19.66
N ASP A 106 -7.61 13.84 18.57
CA ASP A 106 -8.93 14.34 18.21
C ASP A 106 -9.87 13.17 17.90
N SER A 107 -11.16 13.31 18.22
CA SER A 107 -12.16 12.33 17.82
C SER A 107 -12.09 12.03 16.32
N ASP A 108 -12.17 10.74 15.98
CA ASP A 108 -12.32 10.27 14.61
C ASP A 108 -13.65 9.52 14.41
N THR A 109 -14.01 9.32 13.14
CA THR A 109 -15.18 8.52 12.74
C THR A 109 -14.82 7.05 12.49
N GLY A 110 -13.60 6.64 12.84
CA GLY A 110 -13.05 5.32 12.56
C GLY A 110 -11.57 5.37 12.14
N ILE A 111 -10.94 4.18 12.11
CA ILE A 111 -9.51 4.03 11.82
C ILE A 111 -9.09 4.67 10.49
N TYR A 112 -9.91 4.58 9.45
CA TYR A 112 -9.57 5.13 8.14
C TYR A 112 -9.65 6.66 8.10
N ASN A 113 -10.50 7.29 8.91
CA ASN A 113 -10.46 8.74 9.11
C ASN A 113 -9.12 9.17 9.73
N ALA A 114 -8.66 8.44 10.75
CA ALA A 114 -7.35 8.69 11.36
C ALA A 114 -6.19 8.43 10.39
N MET A 115 -6.23 7.35 9.59
CA MET A 115 -5.25 7.09 8.54
C MET A 115 -5.22 8.20 7.49
N ASN A 116 -6.39 8.69 7.05
CA ASN A 116 -6.50 9.78 6.09
C ASN A 116 -5.95 11.10 6.64
N LYS A 117 -6.21 11.43 7.92
CA LYS A 117 -5.57 12.57 8.61
C LYS A 117 -4.04 12.42 8.58
N GLY A 118 -3.51 11.23 8.83
CA GLY A 118 -2.09 10.93 8.73
C GLY A 118 -1.51 11.16 7.33
N ILE A 119 -2.16 10.65 6.29
CA ILE A 119 -1.73 10.81 4.88
C ILE A 119 -1.67 12.29 4.49
N GLN A 120 -2.67 13.08 4.92
CA GLN A 120 -2.73 14.51 4.61
C GLN A 120 -1.62 15.31 5.29
N LYS A 121 -1.19 14.90 6.49
CA LYS A 121 -0.12 15.56 7.25
C LYS A 121 1.27 15.16 6.79
N ALA A 122 1.43 13.92 6.32
CA ALA A 122 2.70 13.38 5.87
C ALA A 122 3.37 14.21 4.78
N LYS A 123 4.68 14.37 4.85
CA LYS A 123 5.52 15.10 3.89
C LYS A 123 6.54 14.18 3.20
N GLY A 124 6.68 12.96 3.68
CA GLY A 124 7.56 11.95 3.14
C GLY A 124 7.22 11.55 1.72
N GLU A 125 8.24 11.15 0.95
CA GLU A 125 8.03 10.56 -0.38
C GLU A 125 7.25 9.24 -0.28
N TYR A 126 7.63 8.39 0.67
CA TYR A 126 6.91 7.17 1.02
C TYR A 126 6.23 7.29 2.37
N LEU A 127 5.11 6.60 2.52
CA LEU A 127 4.34 6.45 3.74
C LEU A 127 4.44 5.01 4.22
N LEU A 128 4.61 4.83 5.52
CA LEU A 128 4.53 3.55 6.20
C LEU A 128 3.55 3.67 7.35
N PHE A 129 2.53 2.81 7.38
CA PHE A 129 1.64 2.70 8.53
C PHE A 129 2.19 1.67 9.51
N LEU A 130 2.34 2.07 10.78
CA LEU A 130 2.73 1.20 11.87
C LEU A 130 1.81 1.48 13.05
N ASN A 131 0.68 0.78 13.12
CA ASN A 131 -0.38 1.14 14.07
C ASN A 131 0.00 0.77 15.51
N SER A 132 -0.68 1.41 16.46
CA SER A 132 -0.45 1.17 17.89
C SER A 132 -0.59 -0.30 18.24
N GLY A 133 0.49 -0.88 18.77
CA GLY A 133 0.63 -2.32 19.00
C GLY A 133 1.67 -2.97 18.10
N ASP A 134 1.90 -2.49 16.89
CA ASP A 134 2.93 -3.03 16.00
C ASP A 134 4.32 -2.48 16.37
N HIS A 135 5.38 -3.16 15.94
CA HIS A 135 6.73 -2.63 16.08
C HIS A 135 7.66 -3.04 14.93
N LEU A 136 8.69 -2.22 14.71
CA LEU A 136 9.75 -2.51 13.75
C LEU A 136 10.66 -3.66 14.22
N TYR A 137 11.27 -4.39 13.29
CA TYR A 137 12.17 -5.49 13.61
C TYR A 137 13.53 -4.98 14.11
N GLY A 138 13.64 -4.78 15.42
CA GLY A 138 14.85 -4.25 16.06
C GLY A 138 15.18 -2.82 15.61
N ASN A 139 16.31 -2.30 16.07
CA ASN A 139 16.67 -0.88 15.91
C ASN A 139 17.30 -0.54 14.54
N GLU A 140 17.59 -1.53 13.70
CA GLU A 140 18.26 -1.33 12.41
C GLU A 140 17.34 -1.60 11.20
N ALA A 141 16.04 -1.84 11.44
CA ALA A 141 15.08 -2.21 10.39
C ALA A 141 15.06 -1.18 9.26
N LEU A 142 14.94 0.12 9.60
CA LEU A 142 14.95 1.19 8.61
C LEU A 142 16.29 1.29 7.90
N GLN A 143 17.40 1.30 8.65
CA GLN A 143 18.75 1.44 8.08
C GLN A 143 19.06 0.34 7.04
N LYS A 144 18.60 -0.89 7.28
CA LYS A 144 18.84 -2.04 6.40
C LYS A 144 17.96 -2.05 5.15
N THR A 145 16.78 -1.44 5.19
CA THR A 145 15.76 -1.62 4.15
C THR A 145 15.46 -0.35 3.36
N ILE A 146 15.71 0.83 3.92
CA ILE A 146 15.29 2.10 3.32
C ILE A 146 15.95 2.38 1.97
N SER A 147 17.15 1.86 1.71
CA SER A 147 17.80 1.98 0.39
C SER A 147 17.02 1.28 -0.71
N GLU A 148 16.30 0.20 -0.38
CA GLU A 148 15.50 -0.60 -1.32
C GLU A 148 14.10 -0.04 -1.58
N VAL A 149 13.67 0.94 -0.77
CA VAL A 149 12.42 1.68 -0.93
C VAL A 149 12.65 2.83 -1.90
N CYS A 150 12.57 2.51 -3.19
CA CYS A 150 12.69 3.44 -4.32
C CYS A 150 12.09 2.83 -5.58
N ASP A 151 12.00 3.62 -6.64
CA ASP A 151 11.63 3.26 -8.02
C ASP A 151 10.18 2.83 -8.27
N TYR A 152 9.52 2.22 -7.27
CA TYR A 152 8.17 1.66 -7.39
C TYR A 152 7.18 2.44 -6.54
N ASP A 153 5.91 2.47 -6.94
CA ASP A 153 4.85 3.15 -6.19
C ASP A 153 4.54 2.42 -4.87
N LEU A 154 4.69 1.10 -4.86
CA LEU A 154 4.47 0.23 -3.73
C LEU A 154 5.70 -0.66 -3.51
N VAL A 155 6.28 -0.64 -2.32
CA VAL A 155 7.41 -1.52 -1.95
C VAL A 155 7.03 -2.28 -0.70
N TYR A 156 7.19 -3.60 -0.69
CA TYR A 156 6.82 -4.42 0.47
C TYR A 156 7.84 -5.51 0.77
N PHE A 157 7.84 -5.94 2.04
CA PHE A 157 8.77 -6.91 2.59
C PHE A 157 8.01 -8.08 3.23
N ASP A 158 8.71 -9.17 3.52
CA ASP A 158 8.16 -10.25 4.33
C ASP A 158 8.05 -9.81 5.81
N ILE A 159 7.29 -10.57 6.59
CA ILE A 159 6.93 -10.18 7.95
C ILE A 159 7.25 -11.31 8.91
N GLN A 160 7.82 -10.96 10.06
CA GLN A 160 7.96 -11.89 11.15
C GLN A 160 6.66 -11.94 11.95
N VAL A 161 6.06 -13.11 12.08
CA VAL A 161 4.84 -13.33 12.85
C VAL A 161 5.19 -14.01 14.16
N ILE A 162 4.76 -13.41 15.29
CA ILE A 162 4.91 -13.97 16.63
C ILE A 162 3.54 -14.42 17.14
N ASP A 163 3.45 -15.70 17.52
CA ASP A 163 2.24 -16.35 18.03
C ASP A 163 2.59 -17.28 19.19
N GLN A 164 2.18 -16.92 20.42
CA GLN A 164 2.39 -17.74 21.63
C GLN A 164 3.82 -18.31 21.73
N GLU A 165 4.82 -17.43 21.63
CA GLU A 165 6.27 -17.73 21.65
C GLU A 165 6.84 -18.41 20.39
N LYS A 166 6.01 -18.78 19.42
CA LYS A 166 6.48 -19.26 18.11
C LYS A 166 6.70 -18.09 17.17
N THR A 167 7.87 -18.10 16.54
CA THR A 167 8.23 -17.15 15.50
C THR A 167 8.14 -17.84 14.14
N SER A 168 7.43 -17.21 13.20
CA SER A 168 7.33 -17.67 11.80
C SER A 168 7.48 -16.50 10.85
N ILE A 169 7.67 -16.77 9.55
CA ILE A 169 7.73 -15.74 8.52
C ILE A 169 6.49 -15.87 7.65
N LEU A 170 5.77 -14.77 7.46
CA LEU A 170 4.73 -14.66 6.44
C LEU A 170 5.37 -14.12 5.17
N GLU A 171 5.49 -14.99 4.17
CA GLU A 171 6.03 -14.63 2.86
C GLU A 171 4.95 -14.01 1.97
N ASN A 172 5.21 -12.79 1.51
CA ASN A 172 4.40 -12.14 0.48
C ASN A 172 4.80 -12.65 -0.91
N PRO A 173 3.87 -12.77 -1.87
CA PRO A 173 4.22 -13.20 -3.22
C PRO A 173 4.97 -12.08 -3.96
N SER A 174 5.86 -12.47 -4.88
CA SER A 174 6.59 -11.52 -5.74
C SER A 174 5.74 -10.90 -6.85
N THR A 175 4.63 -11.57 -7.20
CA THR A 175 3.62 -11.13 -8.15
C THR A 175 2.24 -11.45 -7.59
N PHE A 176 1.28 -10.56 -7.79
CA PHE A 176 -0.07 -10.76 -7.28
C PHE A 176 -0.97 -11.37 -8.35
N SER A 177 -1.62 -12.48 -8.01
CA SER A 177 -2.80 -12.96 -8.73
C SER A 177 -4.06 -12.36 -8.12
N PHE A 178 -5.14 -12.30 -8.90
CA PHE A 178 -6.43 -11.90 -8.35
C PHE A 178 -6.90 -12.87 -7.25
N GLU A 179 -6.65 -14.18 -7.40
CA GLU A 179 -6.96 -15.18 -6.38
C GLU A 179 -6.31 -14.86 -5.03
N TYR A 180 -5.05 -14.42 -5.04
CA TYR A 180 -4.36 -13.98 -3.84
C TYR A 180 -5.01 -12.72 -3.27
N LEU A 181 -5.16 -11.66 -4.09
CA LEU A 181 -5.71 -10.38 -3.66
C LEU A 181 -7.18 -10.43 -3.26
N HIS A 182 -7.94 -11.43 -3.71
CA HIS A 182 -9.33 -11.61 -3.31
C HIS A 182 -9.47 -11.78 -1.79
N ASN A 183 -8.50 -12.43 -1.15
CA ASN A 183 -8.56 -12.76 0.28
C ASN A 183 -7.38 -12.21 1.09
N ASN A 184 -6.35 -11.67 0.46
CA ASN A 184 -5.12 -11.28 1.12
C ASN A 184 -4.69 -9.87 0.75
N LEU A 185 -3.90 -9.30 1.64
CA LEU A 185 -3.22 -8.02 1.50
C LEU A 185 -1.82 -8.20 2.09
N PRO A 186 -0.74 -7.77 1.42
CA PRO A 186 0.55 -7.63 2.11
C PRO A 186 0.34 -6.74 3.33
N CYS A 187 0.74 -7.20 4.52
CA CYS A 187 0.32 -6.47 5.71
C CYS A 187 0.89 -5.05 5.72
N HIS A 188 0.05 -4.08 6.11
CA HIS A 188 0.34 -2.65 5.97
C HIS A 188 1.62 -2.24 6.72
N GLN A 189 1.95 -2.92 7.82
CA GLN A 189 3.16 -2.69 8.60
C GLN A 189 4.47 -3.05 7.88
N SER A 190 4.43 -3.62 6.68
CA SER A 190 5.61 -3.82 5.82
C SER A 190 5.42 -3.27 4.40
N LEU A 191 4.39 -2.47 4.18
CA LEU A 191 4.05 -1.86 2.90
C LEU A 191 4.38 -0.36 2.91
N PHE A 192 5.34 0.02 2.08
CA PHE A 192 5.70 1.39 1.79
C PHE A 192 4.95 1.87 0.56
N VAL A 193 4.23 2.97 0.69
CA VAL A 193 3.38 3.52 -0.38
C VAL A 193 3.88 4.92 -0.73
N LYS A 194 4.20 5.19 -2.00
CA LYS A 194 4.49 6.57 -2.42
C LYS A 194 3.31 7.46 -2.08
N LYS A 195 3.56 8.60 -1.44
CA LYS A 195 2.51 9.57 -1.09
C LYS A 195 1.72 10.01 -2.33
N SER A 196 2.38 10.15 -3.48
CA SER A 196 1.73 10.50 -4.75
C SER A 196 0.67 9.47 -5.21
N ALA A 197 0.77 8.21 -4.80
CA ALA A 197 -0.20 7.17 -5.13
C ALA A 197 -1.61 7.50 -4.59
N PHE A 198 -1.70 8.11 -3.40
CA PHE A 198 -2.98 8.56 -2.83
C PHE A 198 -3.60 9.72 -3.64
N GLY A 199 -2.80 10.48 -4.38
CA GLY A 199 -3.32 11.48 -5.33
C GLY A 199 -3.88 10.87 -6.62
N VAL A 200 -3.46 9.65 -6.96
CA VAL A 200 -3.94 8.91 -8.15
C VAL A 200 -5.17 8.06 -7.82
N VAL A 201 -5.08 7.28 -6.73
CA VAL A 201 -6.12 6.31 -6.35
C VAL A 201 -7.26 6.99 -5.58
N GLY A 202 -6.94 8.01 -4.78
CA GLY A 202 -7.80 8.57 -3.74
C GLY A 202 -7.30 8.20 -2.34
N LEU A 203 -7.97 8.72 -1.30
CA LEU A 203 -7.74 8.34 0.09
C LEU A 203 -8.49 7.03 0.44
N TYR A 204 -8.30 6.53 1.67
CA TYR A 204 -9.07 5.38 2.13
C TYR A 204 -10.55 5.73 2.25
N ASP A 205 -11.40 4.75 1.94
CA ASP A 205 -12.85 4.88 2.02
C ASP A 205 -13.31 4.79 3.49
N GLU A 206 -13.75 5.93 4.05
CA GLU A 206 -14.19 6.03 5.44
C GLU A 206 -15.57 5.41 5.69
N GLU A 207 -16.31 5.01 4.65
CA GLU A 207 -17.56 4.26 4.81
C GLU A 207 -17.32 2.78 5.15
N LEU A 208 -16.10 2.27 4.92
CA LEU A 208 -15.71 0.91 5.26
C LEU A 208 -15.15 0.84 6.69
N ILE A 209 -15.44 -0.26 7.38
CA ILE A 209 -15.06 -0.43 8.79
C ILE A 209 -13.69 -1.10 8.90
N ILE A 210 -13.38 -2.09 8.04
CA ILE A 210 -12.21 -2.96 8.26
C ILE A 210 -11.44 -3.36 7.00
N VAL A 211 -11.90 -3.01 5.79
CA VAL A 211 -11.22 -3.42 4.54
C VAL A 211 -10.84 -2.27 3.59
N ALA A 212 -10.83 -1.02 4.05
CA ALA A 212 -10.55 0.12 3.17
C ALA A 212 -9.09 0.14 2.67
N ASP A 213 -8.13 -0.30 3.47
CA ASP A 213 -6.73 -0.50 3.08
C ASP A 213 -6.60 -1.56 1.98
N TRP A 214 -7.30 -2.69 2.15
CA TRP A 214 -7.37 -3.74 1.14
C TRP A 214 -8.06 -3.25 -0.14
N LYS A 215 -9.18 -2.51 -0.04
CA LYS A 215 -9.88 -1.92 -1.19
C LYS A 215 -8.96 -0.99 -1.96
N TRP A 216 -8.27 -0.11 -1.25
CA TRP A 216 -7.36 0.85 -1.85
C TRP A 216 -6.23 0.13 -2.59
N PHE A 217 -5.65 -0.89 -1.96
CA PHE A 217 -4.56 -1.67 -2.57
C PHE A 217 -5.00 -2.42 -3.82
N ILE A 218 -6.15 -3.11 -3.79
CA ILE A 218 -6.61 -3.84 -4.96
C ILE A 218 -6.96 -2.89 -6.13
N GLN A 219 -7.49 -1.70 -5.84
CA GLN A 219 -7.68 -0.65 -6.85
C GLN A 219 -6.35 -0.12 -7.39
N ALA A 220 -5.38 0.15 -6.53
CA ALA A 220 -4.05 0.61 -6.91
C ALA A 220 -3.41 -0.34 -7.95
N ILE A 221 -3.50 -1.65 -7.72
CA ILE A 221 -2.94 -2.66 -8.62
C ILE A 221 -3.81 -2.88 -9.87
N LEU A 222 -5.10 -3.19 -9.70
CA LEU A 222 -5.94 -3.67 -10.80
C LEU A 222 -6.54 -2.56 -11.66
N LYS A 223 -6.79 -1.38 -11.08
CA LYS A 223 -7.46 -0.27 -11.77
C LYS A 223 -6.48 0.79 -12.24
N TYR A 224 -5.52 1.14 -11.38
CA TYR A 224 -4.55 2.21 -11.66
C TYR A 224 -3.18 1.71 -12.12
N ASN A 225 -2.97 0.38 -12.13
CA ASN A 225 -1.75 -0.27 -12.59
C ASN A 225 -0.47 0.32 -11.94
N LEU A 226 -0.56 0.64 -10.65
CA LEU A 226 0.59 1.15 -9.90
C LEU A 226 1.70 0.10 -9.84
N SER A 227 2.93 0.57 -9.98
CA SER A 227 4.11 -0.28 -9.94
C SER A 227 4.36 -0.79 -8.53
N TYR A 228 4.67 -2.08 -8.39
CA TYR A 228 4.93 -2.69 -7.09
C TYR A 228 6.16 -3.60 -7.12
N LYS A 229 6.81 -3.75 -5.96
CA LYS A 229 7.95 -4.65 -5.84
C LYS A 229 8.08 -5.24 -4.43
N LYS A 230 8.15 -6.57 -4.38
CA LYS A 230 8.69 -7.29 -3.22
C LYS A 230 10.21 -7.09 -3.14
N ARG A 231 10.70 -6.69 -1.98
CA ARG A 231 12.14 -6.66 -1.65
C ARG A 231 12.49 -7.78 -0.68
N ALA A 232 13.76 -8.17 -0.68
CA ALA A 232 14.26 -9.20 0.22
C ALA A 232 14.36 -8.67 1.66
N GLY A 233 14.21 -9.58 2.62
CA GLY A 233 14.26 -9.26 4.05
C GLY A 233 12.89 -9.14 4.68
N PHE A 234 12.90 -8.92 5.99
CA PHE A 234 11.72 -8.73 6.81
C PHE A 234 11.86 -7.43 7.59
N PHE A 235 10.75 -6.70 7.72
CA PHE A 235 10.80 -5.31 8.14
C PHE A 235 10.16 -5.06 9.51
N SER A 236 9.03 -5.72 9.78
CA SER A 236 8.23 -5.53 10.99
C SER A 236 7.83 -6.86 11.62
N VAL A 237 7.40 -6.76 12.87
CA VAL A 237 6.86 -7.87 13.65
C VAL A 237 5.36 -7.72 13.78
N PHE A 238 4.65 -8.79 13.46
CA PHE A 238 3.20 -8.87 13.56
C PHE A 238 2.79 -9.82 14.68
N TYR A 239 1.87 -9.35 15.52
CA TYR A 239 1.23 -10.16 16.55
C TYR A 239 -0.18 -10.53 16.09
N LYS A 240 -0.58 -11.79 16.31
CA LYS A 240 -1.93 -12.27 15.96
C LYS A 240 -3.05 -11.79 16.90
N ASP A 241 -2.76 -10.88 17.83
CA ASP A 241 -3.74 -10.28 18.74
C ASP A 241 -4.43 -9.02 18.15
N GLY A 242 -4.02 -8.58 16.96
CA GLY A 242 -4.61 -7.44 16.27
C GLY A 242 -6.07 -7.67 15.84
N ILE A 243 -6.84 -6.59 15.74
CA ILE A 243 -8.29 -6.59 15.43
C ILE A 243 -8.61 -7.41 14.16
N SER A 244 -7.77 -7.32 13.12
CA SER A 244 -7.95 -8.06 11.86
C SER A 244 -7.67 -9.56 11.95
N SER A 245 -7.01 -10.01 13.02
CA SER A 245 -6.73 -11.43 13.30
C SER A 245 -7.76 -12.06 14.26
N ILE A 246 -8.72 -11.27 14.76
CA ILE A 246 -9.77 -11.78 15.64
C ILE A 246 -10.86 -12.43 14.78
N ASP A 247 -11.12 -13.72 15.04
CA ASP A 247 -12.10 -14.54 14.29
C ASP A 247 -13.48 -13.87 14.14
N VAL A 248 -13.90 -13.10 15.14
CA VAL A 248 -15.17 -12.35 15.18
C VAL A 248 -15.33 -11.42 13.98
N ASN A 249 -14.24 -10.87 13.45
CA ASN A 249 -14.26 -9.92 12.36
C ASN A 249 -14.26 -10.58 10.97
N THR A 250 -14.02 -11.89 10.88
CA THR A 250 -13.95 -12.61 9.61
C THR A 250 -15.21 -12.44 8.76
N ALA A 251 -16.39 -12.49 9.39
CA ALA A 251 -17.66 -12.33 8.69
C ALA A 251 -17.84 -10.91 8.14
N LEU A 252 -17.42 -9.89 8.89
CA LEU A 252 -17.48 -8.50 8.46
C LEU A 252 -16.51 -8.24 7.30
N ILE A 253 -15.26 -8.71 7.43
CA ILE A 253 -14.24 -8.63 6.38
C ILE A 253 -14.78 -9.25 5.08
N GLN A 254 -15.32 -10.48 5.14
CA GLN A 254 -15.84 -11.15 3.96
C GLN A 254 -17.01 -10.38 3.34
N LYS A 255 -17.91 -9.84 4.17
CA LYS A 255 -19.06 -9.05 3.71
C LYS A 255 -18.60 -7.78 2.99
N GLU A 256 -17.74 -6.98 3.61
CA GLU A 256 -17.25 -5.74 3.00
C GLU A 256 -16.44 -6.00 1.73
N ARG A 257 -15.54 -7.00 1.72
CA ARG A 257 -14.80 -7.38 0.52
C ARG A 257 -15.71 -7.77 -0.62
N THR A 258 -16.75 -8.57 -0.35
CA THR A 258 -17.72 -8.98 -1.37
C THR A 258 -18.43 -7.77 -1.96
N LEU A 259 -18.90 -6.84 -1.12
CA LEU A 259 -19.55 -5.61 -1.59
C LEU A 259 -18.62 -4.76 -2.47
N VAL A 260 -17.35 -4.61 -2.07
CA VAL A 260 -16.35 -3.87 -2.85
C VAL A 260 -16.11 -4.55 -4.19
N LEU A 261 -15.91 -5.87 -4.23
CA LEU A 261 -15.63 -6.58 -5.48
C LEU A 261 -16.82 -6.56 -6.44
N GLU A 262 -18.04 -6.73 -5.92
CA GLU A 262 -19.25 -6.69 -6.74
C GLU A 262 -19.51 -5.29 -7.31
N LYS A 263 -19.16 -4.24 -6.56
CA LYS A 263 -19.29 -2.83 -7.00
C LYS A 263 -18.20 -2.43 -7.99
N ASP A 264 -16.94 -2.66 -7.63
CA ASP A 264 -15.78 -2.09 -8.33
C ASP A 264 -15.22 -3.02 -9.42
N PHE A 265 -15.44 -4.34 -9.30
CA PHE A 265 -14.90 -5.37 -10.21
C PHE A 265 -15.95 -6.41 -10.65
N PRO A 266 -17.15 -6.01 -11.12
CA PRO A 266 -18.25 -6.93 -11.40
C PRO A 266 -17.93 -7.98 -12.48
N ILE A 267 -17.15 -7.62 -13.49
CA ILE A 267 -16.75 -8.55 -14.58
C ILE A 267 -15.87 -9.67 -14.01
N LEU A 268 -14.85 -9.30 -13.24
CA LEU A 268 -13.92 -10.24 -12.62
C LEU A 268 -14.64 -11.14 -11.61
N MET A 269 -15.65 -10.62 -10.92
CA MET A 269 -16.51 -11.42 -10.05
C MET A 269 -17.39 -12.41 -10.82
N ASN A 270 -17.88 -12.06 -12.01
CA ASN A 270 -18.62 -13.01 -12.84
C ASN A 270 -17.72 -14.16 -13.31
N ASP A 271 -16.49 -13.84 -13.72
CA ASP A 271 -15.50 -14.84 -14.12
C ASP A 271 -15.14 -15.77 -12.95
N LEU A 272 -14.92 -15.21 -11.76
CA LEU A 272 -14.65 -15.99 -10.55
C LEU A 272 -15.83 -16.89 -10.16
N LYS A 273 -17.06 -16.37 -10.22
CA LYS A 273 -18.29 -17.15 -9.98
C LYS A 273 -18.42 -18.30 -10.99
N HIS A 274 -18.08 -18.05 -12.26
CA HIS A 274 -18.07 -19.08 -13.29
C HIS A 274 -17.00 -20.14 -13.03
N GLN A 275 -15.78 -19.74 -12.65
CA GLN A 275 -14.71 -20.65 -12.28
C GLN A 275 -15.13 -21.56 -11.11
N TYR A 276 -15.69 -21.02 -10.03
CA TYR A 276 -16.17 -21.83 -8.90
C TYR A 276 -17.29 -22.79 -9.29
N TYR A 277 -18.17 -22.39 -10.21
CA TYR A 277 -19.19 -23.28 -10.78
C TYR A 277 -18.53 -24.47 -11.50
N LEU A 278 -17.55 -24.23 -12.37
CA LEU A 278 -16.83 -25.26 -13.10
C LEU A 278 -16.07 -26.21 -12.17
N GLU A 279 -15.35 -25.67 -11.18
CA GLU A 279 -14.65 -26.47 -10.16
C GLU A 279 -15.60 -27.39 -9.39
N ARG A 280 -16.79 -26.90 -9.04
CA ARG A 280 -17.82 -27.70 -8.38
C ARG A 280 -18.33 -28.82 -9.30
N VAL A 281 -18.55 -28.52 -10.59
CA VAL A 281 -18.95 -29.52 -11.60
C VAL A 281 -17.88 -30.61 -11.70
N ILE A 282 -16.60 -30.23 -11.87
CA ILE A 282 -15.46 -31.17 -11.94
C ILE A 282 -15.38 -32.03 -10.68
N ARG A 283 -15.48 -31.42 -9.49
CA ARG A 283 -15.46 -32.14 -8.22
C ARG A 283 -16.58 -33.18 -8.12
N ASN A 284 -17.77 -32.86 -8.61
CA ASN A 284 -18.91 -33.78 -8.64
C ASN A 284 -18.71 -34.90 -9.66
N LEU A 285 -18.18 -34.59 -10.84
CA LEU A 285 -17.84 -35.59 -11.87
C LEU A 285 -16.79 -36.57 -11.35
N ARG A 286 -15.72 -36.09 -10.69
CA ARG A 286 -14.69 -36.94 -10.05
C ARG A 286 -15.25 -37.86 -8.96
N LYS A 287 -16.37 -37.50 -8.33
CA LYS A 287 -17.07 -38.35 -7.35
C LYS A 287 -18.01 -39.38 -7.99
N SER A 288 -18.41 -39.20 -9.25
CA SER A 288 -19.34 -40.09 -9.95
C SER A 288 -18.77 -41.49 -10.17
N ARG A 289 -19.53 -42.52 -9.78
CA ARG A 289 -19.16 -43.93 -9.99
C ARG A 289 -19.00 -44.26 -11.48
N LYS A 290 -19.86 -43.69 -12.33
CA LYS A 290 -19.80 -43.91 -13.79
C LYS A 290 -18.50 -43.35 -14.39
N ILE A 291 -18.14 -42.12 -14.03
CA ILE A 291 -16.88 -41.49 -14.48
C ILE A 291 -15.67 -42.28 -13.98
N LYS A 292 -15.65 -42.69 -12.70
CA LYS A 292 -14.57 -43.53 -12.17
C LYS A 292 -14.44 -44.86 -12.92
N TRP A 293 -15.55 -45.45 -13.35
CA TRP A 293 -15.53 -46.69 -14.12
C TRP A 293 -15.00 -46.47 -15.55
N LEU A 294 -15.41 -45.39 -16.22
CA LEU A 294 -14.87 -45.01 -17.54
C LEU A 294 -13.36 -44.74 -17.50
N LEU A 295 -12.87 -44.03 -16.48
CA LEU A 295 -11.44 -43.82 -16.24
C LEU A 295 -10.70 -45.16 -16.06
N LYS A 296 -11.27 -46.11 -15.30
CA LYS A 296 -10.66 -47.43 -15.08
C LYS A 296 -10.56 -48.26 -16.37
N LEU A 297 -11.49 -48.07 -17.30
CA LEU A 297 -11.48 -48.74 -18.60
C LEU A 297 -10.57 -48.06 -19.65
N GLY A 298 -9.95 -46.93 -19.31
CA GLY A 298 -9.15 -46.14 -20.26
C GLY A 298 -9.99 -45.46 -21.35
N LEU A 299 -11.31 -45.32 -21.13
CA LEU A 299 -12.24 -44.68 -22.08
C LEU A 299 -12.32 -43.15 -21.88
N LEU A 300 -11.62 -42.64 -20.87
CA LEU A 300 -11.54 -41.22 -20.56
C LEU A 300 -10.18 -40.92 -19.94
N ASP A 301 -9.60 -39.78 -20.29
CA ASP A 301 -8.38 -39.29 -19.64
C ASP A 301 -8.68 -38.75 -18.25
N LYS A 302 -7.68 -38.78 -17.37
CA LYS A 302 -7.79 -38.28 -16.01
C LYS A 302 -7.84 -36.74 -16.03
N PHE A 303 -8.83 -36.17 -15.35
CA PHE A 303 -9.08 -34.73 -15.29
C PHE A 303 -9.50 -34.27 -13.90
#